data_AF-A0A2M8CZ27-F1
#
_entry.id   AF-A0A2M8CZ27-F1
#
_cell.length_a   1.000
_cell.length_b   1.000
_cell.length_c   1.000
_cell.angle_alpha   90.00
_cell.angle_beta   90.00
_cell.angle_gamma   90.00
#
_symmetry.space_group_name_H-M   'P 1'
#
loop_
_entity.id
_entity.type
_entity.pdbx_description
1 polymer ?
#
loop_
_entity_poly.entity_id
_entity_poly.type
_entity_poly.pdbx_seq_one_letter_code
_entity_poly.pdbx_strand_id
1 'polypeptide(L)' 'MSKKTVKYTEGEIGEFKLLDDFLPAPHELVRKDETVKITLSLSRDSIDFFKEQASRLNVPYQRMIRSLVDEYAEKHSNHH' A
#
# COMPACT_ATOMS: atom_id res chain seq x y z
N MET A 1 -9.79 33.45 14.32
CA MET A 1 -9.71 33.29 12.86
C MET A 1 -11.06 32.77 12.37
N SER A 2 -11.94 33.63 11.86
CA SER A 2 -13.31 33.24 11.46
C SER A 2 -13.33 32.46 10.15
N LYS A 3 -13.98 31.29 10.13
CA LYS A 3 -14.24 30.51 8.90
C LYS A 3 -15.27 31.24 8.04
N LYS A 4 -14.88 31.67 6.84
CA LYS A 4 -15.80 32.17 5.82
C LYS A 4 -16.60 30.99 5.26
N THR A 5 -17.90 30.96 5.53
CA THR A 5 -18.85 30.04 4.88
C THR A 5 -19.13 30.53 3.46
N VAL A 6 -18.76 29.71 2.47
CA VAL A 6 -19.07 29.95 1.06
C VAL A 6 -20.57 29.76 0.85
N LYS A 7 -21.27 30.79 0.36
CA LYS A 7 -22.66 30.67 -0.10
C LYS A 7 -22.64 30.32 -1.58
N TYR A 8 -23.08 29.12 -1.91
CA TYR A 8 -23.27 28.68 -3.29
C TYR A 8 -24.60 29.27 -3.78
N THR A 9 -24.56 29.96 -4.92
CA THR A 9 -25.74 30.34 -5.69
C THR A 9 -26.00 29.27 -6.75
N GLU A 10 -27.27 29.04 -7.07
CA GLU A 10 -27.74 28.14 -8.14
C GLU A 10 -27.33 28.70 -9.52
N GLY A 11 -26.04 28.75 -9.81
CA GLY A 11 -25.53 29.11 -11.13
C GLY A 11 -25.89 28.04 -12.15
N GLU A 12 -26.11 28.46 -13.40
CA GLU A 12 -26.43 27.57 -14.51
C GLU A 12 -25.35 26.50 -14.66
N ILE A 13 -25.74 25.25 -14.45
CA ILE A 13 -24.83 24.13 -14.62
C ILE A 13 -24.72 23.91 -16.14
N GLY A 14 -23.51 24.07 -16.69
CA GLY A 14 -23.25 23.89 -18.12
C GLY A 14 -23.51 22.46 -18.60
N GLU A 15 -23.22 22.17 -19.87
CA GLU A 15 -23.46 20.84 -20.46
C GLU A 15 -22.86 19.70 -19.62
N PHE A 16 -23.73 18.84 -19.11
CA PHE A 16 -23.35 17.68 -18.31
C PHE A 16 -22.94 16.55 -19.25
N LYS A 17 -21.72 16.05 -19.10
CA LYS A 17 -21.36 14.72 -19.63
C LYS A 17 -21.71 13.68 -18.57
N LEU A 18 -22.63 12.78 -18.91
CA LEU A 18 -22.90 11.59 -18.12
C LEU A 18 -21.65 10.71 -18.21
N LEU A 19 -20.86 10.63 -17.14
CA LEU A 19 -19.89 9.55 -16.98
C LEU A 19 -20.62 8.36 -16.38
N ASP A 20 -20.48 7.19 -17.01
CA ASP A 20 -20.83 5.93 -16.39
C ASP A 20 -20.02 5.75 -15.11
N ASP A 21 -20.55 5.07 -14.10
CA ASP A 21 -19.83 4.81 -12.86
C ASP A 21 -18.68 3.82 -13.13
N PHE A 22 -17.49 4.36 -13.44
CA PHE A 22 -16.29 3.60 -13.83
C PHE A 22 -15.42 3.21 -12.63
N LEU A 23 -15.82 3.59 -11.42
CA LEU A 23 -15.05 3.25 -10.24
C LEU A 23 -15.33 1.77 -9.89
N PRO A 24 -14.28 0.93 -9.83
CA PRO A 24 -14.44 -0.43 -9.35
C PRO A 24 -15.03 -0.37 -7.94
N ALA A 25 -15.93 -1.29 -7.64
CA ALA A 25 -16.49 -1.36 -6.31
C ALA A 25 -15.35 -1.58 -5.30
N PRO A 26 -15.46 -1.08 -4.05
CA PRO A 26 -14.35 -1.13 -3.10
C PRO A 26 -13.73 -2.51 -2.89
N HIS A 27 -14.49 -3.59 -3.09
CA HIS A 27 -14.02 -4.97 -3.01
C HIS A 27 -13.15 -5.41 -4.20
N GLU A 28 -13.34 -4.82 -5.38
CA GLU A 28 -12.53 -5.04 -6.60
C GLU A 28 -11.20 -4.27 -6.54
N LEU A 29 -11.14 -3.21 -5.73
CA LEU A 29 -9.90 -2.47 -5.46
C LEU A 29 -8.96 -3.21 -4.51
N VAL A 30 -9.45 -4.21 -3.76
CA VAL A 30 -8.63 -4.96 -2.81
C VAL A 30 -7.99 -6.14 -3.53
N ARG A 31 -6.86 -5.90 -4.20
CA ARG A 31 -5.91 -6.96 -4.53
C ARG A 31 -5.41 -7.57 -3.22
N LYS A 32 -5.93 -8.76 -2.87
CA LYS A 32 -5.44 -9.54 -1.73
C LYS A 32 -4.29 -10.41 -2.22
N ASP A 33 -3.06 -10.04 -1.89
CA ASP A 33 -1.92 -10.92 -2.10
C ASP A 33 -2.08 -12.15 -1.19
N GLU A 34 -2.01 -13.35 -1.77
CA GLU A 34 -2.08 -14.60 -1.03
C GLU A 34 -0.86 -14.72 -0.11
N THR A 35 -1.04 -14.44 1.18
CA THR A 35 0.04 -14.49 2.17
C THR A 35 -0.07 -15.76 3.02
N VAL A 36 0.96 -16.60 3.00
CA VAL A 36 1.07 -17.77 3.89
C VAL A 36 1.86 -17.38 5.15
N LYS A 37 1.28 -17.63 6.33
CA LYS A 37 1.97 -17.41 7.61
C LYS A 37 2.86 -18.60 7.94
N ILE A 38 4.14 -18.33 8.16
CA ILE A 38 5.12 -19.31 8.62
C ILE A 38 5.77 -18.86 9.94
N THR A 39 6.36 -19.80 10.67
CA THR A 39 7.26 -19.51 11.80
C THR A 39 8.70 -19.76 11.34
N LEU A 40 9.55 -18.74 11.41
CA LEU A 40 10.96 -18.80 11.02
C LEU A 40 11.82 -18.22 12.14
N SER A 41 12.89 -18.93 12.51
CA SER A 41 13.90 -18.42 13.43
C SER A 41 14.96 -17.64 12.65
N LEU A 42 15.17 -16.38 13.02
CA LEU A 42 16.22 -15.51 12.47
C LEU A 42 17.24 -15.17 13.56
N SER A 43 18.46 -14.84 13.18
CA SER A 43 19.48 -14.39 14.13
C SER A 43 19.09 -13.05 14.76
N ARG A 44 19.60 -12.78 15.96
CA ARG A 44 19.39 -11.49 16.64
C ARG A 44 19.92 -10.33 15.79
N ASP A 45 21.14 -10.49 15.28
CA ASP A 45 21.82 -9.45 14.49
C ASP A 45 21.02 -9.07 13.23
N SER A 46 20.44 -10.06 12.53
CA SER A 46 19.58 -9.77 11.38
C SER A 46 18.33 -9.00 11.77
N ILE A 47 17.68 -9.38 12.87
CA ILE A 47 16.49 -8.67 13.37
C ILE A 47 16.81 -7.24 13.77
N ASP A 48 17.93 -7.02 14.46
CA ASP A 48 18.33 -5.70 14.93
C ASP A 48 18.68 -4.78 13.76
N PHE A 49 19.36 -5.29 12.73
CA PHE A 49 19.59 -4.57 11.48
C PHE A 49 18.27 -4.09 10.85
N PHE A 50 17.28 -4.98 10.66
CA PHE A 50 16.02 -4.58 10.03
C PHE A 50 15.22 -3.60 10.90
N LYS A 51 15.26 -3.73 12.24
CA LYS A 51 14.61 -2.77 13.15
C LYS A 51 15.21 -1.37 13.04
N GLU A 52 16.53 -1.26 12.93
CA GLU A 52 17.20 0.03 12.77
C GLU A 52 16.77 0.70 11.46
N GLN A 53 16.81 -0.02 10.34
CA GLN A 53 16.42 0.51 9.03
C GLN A 53 14.93 0.87 8.97
N ALA A 54 14.08 0.03 9.56
CA ALA A 54 12.64 0.24 9.66
C ALA A 54 12.29 1.53 10.42
N SER A 55 13.00 1.81 11.53
CA SER A 55 12.85 3.04 12.31
C SER A 55 13.20 4.28 11.49
N ARG A 56 14.30 4.23 10.74
CA ARG A 56 14.75 5.34 9.88
C ARG A 56 13.77 5.65 8.75
N LEU A 57 13.11 4.64 8.20
CA LEU A 57 12.20 4.75 7.06
C LEU A 57 10.73 4.85 7.48
N ASN A 58 10.42 4.79 8.78
CA ASN A 58 9.07 4.76 9.35
C ASN A 58 8.16 3.68 8.72
N VAL A 59 8.70 2.46 8.57
CA VAL A 59 7.97 1.30 8.04
C VAL A 59 8.11 0.10 8.99
N PRO A 60 7.19 -0.86 9.00
CA PRO A 60 7.36 -2.09 9.77
C PRO A 60 8.53 -2.94 9.24
N TYR A 61 9.42 -3.40 10.12
CA TYR A 61 10.58 -4.22 9.73
C TYR A 61 10.20 -5.54 9.05
N GLN A 62 9.02 -6.08 9.36
CA GLN A 62 8.50 -7.30 8.71
C GLN A 62 8.28 -7.10 7.21
N ARG A 63 7.94 -5.87 6.77
CA ARG A 63 7.78 -5.55 5.36
C ARG A 63 9.12 -5.68 4.62
N MET A 64 10.21 -5.24 5.25
CA MET A 64 11.56 -5.36 4.68
C MET A 64 11.98 -6.82 4.55
N ILE A 65 11.73 -7.63 5.59
CA ILE A 65 12.04 -9.07 5.54
C ILE A 65 11.23 -9.77 4.45
N ARG A 66 9.93 -9.46 4.34
CA ARG A 66 9.06 -10.01 3.28
C ARG A 66 9.60 -9.66 1.90
N SER A 67 9.84 -8.37 1.63
CA SER A 67 10.36 -7.93 0.33
C SER A 67 11.70 -8.58 -0.04
N LEU A 68 12.59 -8.79 0.94
CA LEU A 68 13.86 -9.47 0.68
C LEU A 68 13.65 -10.94 0.26
N VAL A 69 12.73 -11.65 0.92
CA VAL A 69 12.41 -13.04 0.58
C VAL A 69 11.76 -13.12 -0.80
N ASP A 70 10.82 -12.22 -1.09
CA ASP A 70 10.12 -12.17 -2.38
C ASP A 70 11.12 -11.87 -3.53
N GLU A 71 11.96 -10.84 -3.39
CA GLU A 71 12.97 -10.47 -4.40
C GLU A 71 13.98 -11.60 -4.64
N TYR A 72 14.42 -12.27 -3.58
CA TYR A 72 15.31 -13.41 -3.70
C TYR A 72 14.64 -14.57 -4.47
N ALA A 73 13.39 -14.89 -4.13
CA ALA A 73 12.64 -15.93 -4.81
C ALA A 73 12.41 -15.60 -6.29
N GLU A 74 11.96 -14.39 -6.62
CA GLU A 74 11.74 -13.93 -8.00
C GLU A 74 13.01 -13.99 -8.85
N LYS A 75 14.14 -13.58 -8.27
CA LYS A 75 15.42 -13.59 -8.98
C LYS A 75 15.89 -15.01 -9.32
N HIS A 76 15.59 -15.98 -8.47
CA HIS A 76 16.05 -17.37 -8.62
C HIS A 76 14.99 -18.31 -9.22
N SER A 77 13.72 -17.90 -9.29
CA SER A 77 12.66 -18.66 -9.97
C SER A 77 12.73 -18.54 -11.49
N ASN A 78 13.18 -17.39 -12.02
CA ASN A 78 13.31 -17.13 -13.46
C ASN A 78 14.54 -17.79 -14.13
N HIS A 79 15.13 -18.80 -13.51
CA HIS A 79 16.27 -19.56 -14.03
C HIS A 79 15.90 -20.98 -14.52
N HIS A 80 14.65 -21.18 -14.93
CA HIS A 80 14.18 -22.42 -15.57
C HIS A 80 13.41 -22.10 -16.86
#